data_AF-A0A7J2HFJ9-F1
#
_entry.id   AF-A0A7J2HFJ9-F1
#
_cell.length_a   1.000
_cell.length_b   1.000
_cell.length_c   1.000
_cell.angle_alpha   90.00
_cell.angle_beta   90.00
_cell.angle_gamma   90.00
#
_symmetry.space_group_name_H-M   'P 1'
#
loop_
_entity.id
_entity.type
_entity.pdbx_description
1 polymer ?
#
loop_
_entity_poly.entity_id
_entity_poly.type
_entity_poly.pdbx_seq_one_letter_code
_entity_poly.pdbx_strand_id
1 'polypeptide(L)'
;MTMSATVSGELLESFLGREVTLLRAGWPFEEDNLTAYVVRGLTTKFVRRDETLINDMAWAIDLAAKTGKKSLVFFPSHELLQKSLTKASRKDAIIAETPGLTQEEVEEIIRDYEEDHKRVILSVFNGRLAEGVDLSANLVICLGIPFSPPTAKQQALIKRLSEVLGDERKARIYGQIVPAVWSAIQAAGRAIRGPEDRAVVFLVDDRYRPLRRLLPRWFAERIASTIRLEDLPITL
;
A
#
# COMPACT_ATOMS: atom_id res chain seq x y z
N MET A 1 -22.49 4.68 15.52
CA MET A 1 -21.17 4.05 15.70
C MET A 1 -20.47 4.07 14.36
N THR A 2 -19.30 4.69 14.24
CA THR A 2 -18.53 4.71 12.98
C THR A 2 -17.39 3.72 13.11
N MET A 3 -17.28 2.77 12.17
CA MET A 3 -16.25 1.74 12.18
C MET A 3 -15.27 1.96 11.03
N SER A 4 -13.98 1.93 11.33
CA SER A 4 -12.90 1.98 10.35
C SER A 4 -11.65 1.40 10.98
N ALA A 5 -10.90 0.58 10.23
CA ALA A 5 -9.58 0.10 10.64
C ALA A 5 -8.54 1.23 10.69
N THR A 6 -8.87 2.40 10.14
CA THR A 6 -8.01 3.56 9.94
C THR A 6 -8.80 4.84 10.22
N VAL A 7 -8.78 5.31 11.47
CA VAL A 7 -9.46 6.56 11.90
C VAL A 7 -8.61 7.36 12.90
N SER A 8 -8.63 8.69 12.77
CA SER A 8 -7.92 9.62 13.66
C SER A 8 -8.91 10.30 14.60
N GLY A 9 -8.73 10.12 15.91
CA GLY A 9 -9.57 10.76 16.94
C GLY A 9 -9.46 12.28 16.91
N GLU A 10 -8.23 12.80 16.94
CA GLU A 10 -7.94 14.24 16.86
C GLU A 10 -8.61 14.91 15.65
N LEU A 11 -8.63 14.23 14.50
CA LEU A 11 -9.30 14.73 13.30
C LEU A 11 -10.83 14.78 13.48
N LEU A 12 -11.43 13.72 14.03
CA LEU A 12 -12.86 13.67 14.28
C LEU A 12 -13.31 14.72 15.30
N GLU A 13 -12.55 14.89 16.38
CA GLU A 13 -12.83 15.89 17.41
C GLU A 13 -12.77 17.30 16.84
N SER A 14 -11.80 17.57 15.97
CA SER A 14 -11.68 18.86 15.28
C SER A 14 -12.89 19.17 14.38
N PHE A 15 -13.52 18.16 13.78
CA PHE A 15 -14.72 18.36 12.97
C PHE A 15 -16.01 18.43 13.80
N LEU A 16 -16.09 17.63 14.86
CA LEU A 16 -17.32 17.48 15.64
C LEU A 16 -17.43 18.49 16.79
N GLY A 17 -16.32 19.14 17.17
CA GLY A 17 -16.27 20.06 18.30
C GLY A 17 -16.58 19.39 19.65
N ARG A 18 -16.44 18.07 19.73
CA ARG A 18 -16.69 17.25 20.93
C ARG A 18 -15.69 16.11 21.00
N GLU A 19 -15.40 15.67 22.21
CA GLU A 19 -14.55 14.51 22.48
C GLU A 19 -15.14 13.24 21.86
N VAL A 20 -14.26 12.35 21.38
CA VAL A 20 -14.67 11.07 20.80
C VAL A 20 -13.98 9.91 21.51
N THR A 21 -14.76 8.93 21.95
CA THR A 21 -14.20 7.66 22.44
C THR A 21 -13.84 6.76 21.26
N LEU A 22 -12.56 6.40 21.14
CA LEU A 22 -12.10 5.43 20.17
C LEU A 22 -12.01 4.04 20.79
N LEU A 23 -12.84 3.12 20.31
CA LEU A 23 -12.68 1.70 20.58
C LEU A 23 -11.83 1.08 19.47
N ARG A 24 -10.77 0.36 19.85
CA ARG A 24 -9.86 -0.29 18.90
C ARG A 24 -10.03 -1.80 19.01
N ALA A 25 -10.53 -2.42 17.95
CA ALA A 25 -10.31 -3.84 17.75
C ALA A 25 -8.83 -4.02 17.38
N GLY A 26 -8.14 -4.90 18.11
CA GLY A 26 -6.75 -5.27 17.80
C GLY A 26 -6.66 -6.13 16.55
N TRP A 27 -5.46 -6.62 16.26
CA TRP A 27 -5.29 -7.67 15.26
C TRP A 27 -5.88 -8.98 15.79
N PRO A 28 -6.74 -9.66 15.02
CA PRO A 28 -7.51 -10.80 15.51
C PRO A 28 -6.80 -12.16 15.34
N PHE A 29 -5.60 -12.20 14.76
CA PHE A 29 -4.86 -13.44 14.47
C PHE A 29 -3.54 -13.52 15.26
N GLU A 30 -2.75 -14.57 15.03
CA GLU A 30 -1.42 -14.68 15.63
C GLU A 30 -0.49 -13.57 15.11
N GLU A 31 0.56 -13.27 15.88
CA GLU A 31 1.51 -12.21 15.51
C GLU A 31 2.25 -12.55 14.20
N ASP A 32 2.53 -13.83 13.98
CA ASP A 32 3.30 -14.32 12.83
C ASP A 32 2.48 -14.48 11.54
N ASN A 33 1.18 -14.14 11.54
CA ASN A 33 0.36 -14.13 10.33
C ASN A 33 0.83 -13.05 9.34
N LEU A 34 1.32 -11.92 9.84
CA LEU A 34 1.78 -10.83 8.99
C LEU A 34 3.09 -10.27 9.54
N THR A 35 4.16 -10.41 8.75
CA THR A 35 5.44 -9.77 9.04
C THR A 35 5.70 -8.68 8.02
N ALA A 36 5.95 -7.46 8.48
CA ALA A 36 6.21 -6.31 7.63
C ALA A 36 7.66 -5.81 7.75
N TYR A 37 8.18 -5.25 6.66
CA TYR A 37 9.48 -4.61 6.60
C TYR A 37 9.36 -3.26 5.92
N VAL A 38 10.09 -2.26 6.43
CA VAL A 38 10.29 -0.99 5.72
C VAL A 38 11.54 -1.12 4.88
N VAL A 39 11.42 -0.94 3.57
CA VAL A 39 12.53 -1.06 2.61
C VAL A 39 12.96 0.32 2.14
N ARG A 40 14.25 0.62 2.30
CA ARG A 40 14.90 1.89 1.95
C ARG A 40 15.74 1.77 0.69
N GLY A 41 16.12 2.91 0.12
CA GLY A 41 16.95 2.97 -1.10
C GLY A 41 16.15 3.24 -2.38
N LEU A 42 14.82 3.41 -2.25
CA LEU A 42 13.92 3.79 -3.33
C LEU A 42 12.99 4.91 -2.86
N THR A 43 12.58 5.82 -3.76
CA THR A 43 11.47 6.74 -3.47
C THR A 43 10.66 7.10 -4.71
N THR A 44 9.34 7.10 -4.58
CA THR A 44 8.42 7.43 -5.69
C THR A 44 8.00 8.90 -5.73
N LYS A 45 8.73 9.77 -5.03
CA LYS A 45 8.50 11.22 -5.05
C LYS A 45 8.57 11.74 -6.48
N PHE A 46 7.59 12.52 -6.92
CA PHE A 46 7.46 12.98 -8.32
C PHE A 46 8.76 13.53 -8.92
N VAL A 47 9.52 14.34 -8.18
CA VAL A 47 10.79 14.94 -8.63
C VAL A 47 11.97 13.97 -8.76
N ARG A 48 11.79 12.71 -8.35
CA ARG A 48 12.80 11.63 -8.42
C ARG A 48 12.32 10.43 -9.24
N ARG A 49 11.31 10.62 -10.08
CA ARG A 49 10.83 9.57 -11.00
C ARG A 49 11.70 9.60 -12.24
N ASP A 50 12.87 8.98 -12.12
CA ASP A 50 13.85 8.81 -13.19
C ASP A 50 13.89 7.35 -13.66
N GLU A 51 14.82 7.06 -14.57
CA GLU A 51 14.98 5.72 -15.13
C GLU A 51 15.45 4.70 -14.09
N THR A 52 16.26 5.11 -13.11
CA THR A 52 16.70 4.27 -12.00
C THR A 52 15.52 3.76 -11.21
N LEU A 53 14.56 4.64 -10.87
CA LEU A 53 13.34 4.22 -10.20
C LEU A 53 12.57 3.15 -10.96
N ILE A 54 12.44 3.30 -12.29
CA ILE A 54 11.73 2.33 -13.12
C ILE A 54 12.46 0.98 -13.13
N ASN A 55 13.79 0.99 -13.19
CA ASN A 55 14.59 -0.24 -13.14
C ASN A 55 14.45 -0.94 -11.77
N ASP A 56 14.46 -0.19 -10.67
CA ASP A 56 14.29 -0.76 -9.33
C ASP A 56 12.88 -1.35 -9.13
N MET A 57 11.85 -0.69 -9.68
CA MET A 57 10.49 -1.23 -9.68
C MET A 57 10.37 -2.49 -10.54
N ALA A 58 11.00 -2.51 -11.72
CA ALA A 58 11.05 -3.70 -12.57
C ALA A 58 11.76 -4.87 -11.88
N TRP A 59 12.85 -4.58 -11.16
CA TRP A 59 13.55 -5.56 -10.34
C TRP A 59 12.66 -6.11 -9.23
N ALA A 60 11.84 -5.28 -8.57
CA ALA A 60 10.90 -5.74 -7.55
C ALA A 60 9.79 -6.64 -8.14
N ILE A 61 9.34 -6.38 -9.37
CA ILE A 61 8.44 -7.28 -10.11
C ILE A 61 9.11 -8.64 -10.34
N ASP A 62 10.34 -8.64 -10.86
CA ASP A 62 11.10 -9.86 -11.14
C ASP A 62 11.40 -10.64 -9.85
N LEU A 63 11.64 -9.95 -8.74
CA LEU A 63 11.78 -10.52 -7.42
C LEU A 63 10.53 -11.30 -7.01
N ALA A 64 9.35 -10.67 -7.09
CA ALA A 64 8.08 -11.30 -6.77
C ALA A 64 7.86 -12.57 -7.60
N ALA A 65 8.03 -12.47 -8.93
CA ALA A 65 7.89 -13.62 -9.83
C ALA A 65 8.91 -14.73 -9.55
N LYS A 66 10.15 -14.40 -9.19
CA LYS A 66 11.21 -15.37 -8.88
C LYS A 66 10.95 -16.13 -7.57
N THR A 67 10.26 -15.51 -6.60
CA THR A 67 9.97 -16.19 -5.32
C THR A 67 9.07 -17.41 -5.47
N GLY A 68 8.27 -17.48 -6.55
CA GLY A 68 7.25 -18.52 -6.73
C GLY A 68 6.17 -18.48 -5.66
N LYS A 69 6.04 -17.36 -4.93
CA LYS A 69 4.97 -17.11 -3.96
C LYS A 69 3.84 -16.37 -4.64
N LYS A 70 2.60 -16.66 -4.23
CA LYS A 70 1.43 -15.88 -4.60
C LYS A 70 1.59 -14.46 -4.09
N SER A 71 1.63 -13.49 -5.01
CA SER A 71 2.12 -12.14 -4.70
C SER A 71 1.18 -11.03 -5.16
N LEU A 72 1.19 -9.91 -4.44
CA LEU A 72 0.58 -8.64 -4.82
C LEU A 72 1.66 -7.56 -4.86
N VAL A 73 1.73 -6.79 -5.95
CA VAL A 73 2.65 -5.66 -6.07
C VAL A 73 1.85 -4.41 -6.40
N PHE A 74 1.89 -3.43 -5.49
CA PHE A 74 1.12 -2.21 -5.61
C PHE A 74 1.97 -1.03 -6.09
N PHE A 75 1.44 -0.28 -7.04
CA PHE A 75 2.08 0.88 -7.68
C PHE A 75 1.30 2.18 -7.41
N PRO A 76 1.97 3.35 -7.39
CA PRO A 76 1.31 4.63 -7.16
C PRO A 76 0.60 5.20 -8.40
N SER A 77 0.81 4.63 -9.59
CA SER A 77 0.07 4.98 -10.81
C SER A 77 0.21 3.90 -11.87
N HIS A 78 -0.77 3.82 -12.79
CA HIS A 78 -0.71 2.92 -13.95
C HIS A 78 0.50 3.23 -14.84
N GLU A 79 0.90 4.50 -14.95
CA GLU A 79 2.09 4.91 -15.71
C GLU A 79 3.35 4.22 -15.18
N LEU A 80 3.56 4.21 -13.86
CA LEU A 80 4.74 3.59 -13.25
C LEU A 80 4.66 2.06 -13.34
N LEU A 81 3.47 1.48 -13.15
CA LEU A 81 3.23 0.05 -13.35
C LEU A 81 3.63 -0.37 -14.77
N GLN A 82 3.09 0.28 -15.80
CA GLN A 82 3.33 -0.06 -17.19
C GLN A 82 4.80 0.13 -17.59
N LYS A 83 5.43 1.25 -17.21
CA LYS A 83 6.86 1.50 -17.47
C LYS A 83 7.77 0.47 -16.80
N SER A 84 7.42 0.01 -15.61
CA SER A 84 8.22 -0.99 -14.89
C SER A 84 8.00 -2.39 -15.47
N LEU A 85 6.76 -2.73 -15.81
CA LEU A 85 6.40 -4.01 -16.44
C LEU A 85 7.06 -4.19 -17.81
N THR A 86 7.22 -3.15 -18.61
CA THR A 86 7.91 -3.27 -19.90
C THR A 86 9.37 -3.68 -19.72
N LYS A 87 10.02 -3.23 -18.65
CA LYS A 87 11.41 -3.55 -18.29
C LYS A 87 11.59 -4.84 -17.47
N ALA A 88 10.51 -5.38 -16.87
CA ALA A 88 10.57 -6.63 -16.15
C ALA A 88 10.89 -7.80 -17.09
N SER A 89 11.72 -8.73 -16.63
CA SER A 89 12.21 -9.85 -17.42
C SER A 89 11.25 -11.05 -17.39
N ARG A 90 10.50 -11.23 -16.30
CA ARG A 90 9.65 -12.42 -16.06
C ARG A 90 8.18 -12.04 -16.12
N LYS A 91 7.50 -12.34 -17.24
CA LYS A 91 6.09 -11.93 -17.45
C LYS A 91 5.08 -13.07 -17.37
N ASP A 92 5.53 -14.32 -17.45
CA ASP A 92 4.64 -15.49 -17.60
C ASP A 92 3.71 -15.74 -16.41
N ALA A 93 4.11 -15.31 -15.20
CA ALA A 93 3.33 -15.44 -13.98
C ALA A 93 2.61 -14.13 -13.58
N ILE A 94 2.67 -13.09 -14.42
CA ILE A 94 2.23 -11.75 -14.08
C ILE A 94 0.89 -11.43 -14.71
N ILE A 95 -0.03 -10.95 -13.88
CA ILE A 95 -1.28 -10.31 -14.29
C ILE A 95 -1.19 -8.84 -13.90
N ALA A 96 -1.43 -7.93 -14.83
CA ALA A 96 -1.26 -6.50 -14.60
C ALA A 96 -2.59 -5.74 -14.76
N GLU A 97 -2.94 -4.93 -13.76
CA GLU A 97 -4.12 -4.07 -13.80
C GLU A 97 -4.01 -3.02 -14.91
N THR A 98 -5.03 -2.97 -15.76
CA THR A 98 -5.21 -1.94 -16.78
C THR A 98 -6.26 -0.91 -16.34
N PRO A 99 -6.16 0.34 -16.81
CA PRO A 99 -7.22 1.33 -16.57
C PRO A 99 -8.54 0.87 -17.18
N GLY A 100 -9.63 0.96 -16.40
CA GLY A 100 -10.99 0.73 -16.90
C GLY A 100 -11.44 -0.72 -16.95
N LEU A 101 -10.79 -1.63 -16.21
CA LEU A 101 -11.25 -3.01 -16.05
C LEU A 101 -12.76 -3.05 -15.72
N THR A 102 -13.51 -3.93 -16.37
CA THR A 102 -14.92 -4.21 -16.04
C THR A 102 -15.04 -5.11 -14.81
N GLN A 103 -16.25 -5.32 -14.30
CA GLN A 103 -16.46 -6.21 -13.15
C GLN A 103 -16.14 -7.66 -13.52
N GLU A 104 -16.53 -8.06 -14.73
CA GLU A 104 -16.33 -9.40 -15.28
C GLU A 104 -14.83 -9.71 -15.45
N GLU A 105 -14.06 -8.75 -15.96
CA GLU A 105 -12.60 -8.89 -16.09
C GLU A 105 -11.90 -9.01 -14.73
N VAL A 106 -12.36 -8.25 -13.73
CA VAL A 106 -11.85 -8.38 -12.35
C VAL A 106 -12.13 -9.79 -11.80
N GLU A 107 -13.33 -10.32 -11.98
CA GLU A 107 -13.70 -11.67 -11.54
C GLU A 107 -12.93 -12.77 -12.26
N GLU A 108 -12.58 -12.59 -13.53
CA GLU A 108 -11.71 -13.51 -14.26
C GLU A 108 -10.27 -13.49 -13.72
N ILE A 109 -9.71 -12.30 -13.49
CA ILE A 109 -8.37 -12.14 -12.89
C ILE A 109 -8.30 -12.79 -11.50
N ILE A 110 -9.33 -12.60 -10.68
CA ILE A 110 -9.40 -13.20 -9.34
C ILE A 110 -9.40 -14.71 -9.43
N ARG A 111 -10.20 -15.29 -10.34
CA ARG A 111 -10.25 -16.75 -10.53
C ARG A 111 -8.90 -17.34 -10.95
N ASP A 112 -8.24 -16.78 -11.96
CA ASP A 112 -6.90 -17.22 -12.38
C ASP A 112 -5.88 -17.07 -11.23
N TYR A 113 -5.97 -15.98 -10.46
CA TYR A 113 -5.13 -15.78 -9.29
C TYR A 113 -5.39 -16.80 -8.18
N GLU A 114 -6.64 -17.20 -7.96
CA GLU A 114 -7.02 -18.21 -6.96
C GLU A 114 -6.56 -19.62 -7.33
N GLU A 115 -6.58 -19.97 -8.61
CA GLU A 115 -6.19 -21.30 -9.10
C GLU A 115 -4.67 -21.55 -9.10
N ASP A 116 -3.85 -20.53 -9.29
CA ASP A 116 -2.38 -20.68 -9.34
C ASP A 116 -1.66 -19.97 -8.17
N HIS A 117 -1.04 -20.77 -7.31
CA HIS A 117 -0.28 -20.32 -6.13
C HIS A 117 1.03 -19.58 -6.44
N LYS A 118 1.39 -19.40 -7.71
CA LYS A 118 2.61 -18.70 -8.14
C LYS A 118 2.33 -17.39 -8.88
N ARG A 119 1.06 -17.00 -9.00
CA ARG A 119 0.66 -15.76 -9.70
C ARG A 119 1.11 -14.51 -8.95
N VAL A 120 1.45 -13.50 -9.73
CA VAL A 120 1.77 -12.15 -9.26
C VAL A 120 0.77 -11.19 -9.90
N ILE A 121 -0.04 -10.52 -9.08
CA ILE A 121 -0.86 -9.40 -9.55
C ILE A 121 -0.10 -8.10 -9.34
N LEU A 122 0.00 -7.30 -10.40
CA LEU A 122 0.41 -5.89 -10.33
C LEU A 122 -0.86 -5.04 -10.33
N SER A 123 -1.02 -4.20 -9.32
CA SER A 123 -2.19 -3.33 -9.17
C SER A 123 -1.74 -1.92 -8.79
N VAL A 124 -2.59 -0.92 -9.02
CA VAL A 124 -2.36 0.42 -8.49
C VAL A 124 -3.04 0.57 -7.13
N PHE A 125 -2.45 1.37 -6.23
CA PHE A 125 -3.14 1.74 -4.99
C PHE A 125 -4.46 2.44 -5.33
N ASN A 126 -5.54 2.08 -4.62
CA ASN A 126 -6.91 2.56 -4.89
C ASN A 126 -7.42 2.19 -6.30
N GLY A 127 -6.81 1.18 -6.94
CA GLY A 127 -7.30 0.57 -8.18
C GLY A 127 -8.40 -0.46 -7.93
N ARG A 128 -8.99 -1.01 -8.99
CA ARG A 128 -10.10 -1.97 -8.87
C ARG A 128 -9.70 -3.28 -8.21
N LEU A 129 -8.44 -3.71 -8.38
CA LEU A 129 -7.92 -4.91 -7.72
C LEU A 129 -7.45 -4.62 -6.28
N ALA A 130 -7.20 -3.36 -5.94
CA ALA A 130 -6.85 -2.92 -4.59
C ALA A 130 -8.07 -2.56 -3.73
N GLU A 131 -9.22 -2.26 -4.34
CA GLU A 131 -10.47 -1.89 -3.68
C GLU A 131 -11.56 -2.95 -3.90
N GLY A 132 -12.13 -3.46 -2.81
CA GLY A 132 -13.36 -4.28 -2.87
C GLY A 132 -13.16 -5.78 -3.10
N VAL A 133 -11.90 -6.25 -3.13
CA VAL A 133 -11.59 -7.68 -3.29
C VAL A 133 -10.60 -8.12 -2.21
N ASP A 134 -10.87 -9.25 -1.56
CA ASP A 134 -9.97 -9.85 -0.58
C ASP A 134 -9.12 -10.93 -1.28
N LEU A 135 -7.87 -10.57 -1.59
CA LEU A 135 -6.91 -11.42 -2.30
C LEU A 135 -5.86 -11.95 -1.30
N SER A 136 -5.96 -13.22 -0.91
CA SER A 136 -4.90 -13.85 -0.08
C SER A 136 -3.60 -13.96 -0.87
N ALA A 137 -2.51 -13.48 -0.26
CA ALA A 137 -1.19 -13.44 -0.86
C ALA A 137 -0.12 -13.75 0.19
N ASN A 138 0.93 -14.48 -0.22
CA ASN A 138 2.05 -14.79 0.67
C ASN A 138 3.12 -13.69 0.68
N LEU A 139 3.12 -12.85 -0.35
CA LEU A 139 4.05 -11.74 -0.49
C LEU A 139 3.31 -10.50 -0.99
N VAL A 140 3.48 -9.37 -0.30
CA VAL A 140 2.99 -8.07 -0.75
C VAL A 140 4.16 -7.10 -0.86
N ILE A 141 4.25 -6.40 -1.98
CA ILE A 141 5.24 -5.34 -2.19
C ILE A 141 4.49 -4.03 -2.49
N CYS A 142 4.53 -3.09 -1.56
CA CYS A 142 3.99 -1.74 -1.74
C CYS A 142 5.10 -0.82 -2.26
N LEU A 143 5.15 -0.62 -3.59
CA LEU A 143 6.13 0.26 -4.23
C LEU A 143 5.69 1.71 -4.11
N GLY A 144 6.30 2.44 -3.17
CA GLY A 144 5.99 3.84 -2.93
C GLY A 144 4.82 4.07 -1.98
N ILE A 145 4.37 5.33 -1.96
CA ILE A 145 3.23 5.81 -1.18
C ILE A 145 2.26 6.51 -2.14
N PRO A 146 0.94 6.20 -2.12
CA PRO A 146 -0.05 6.78 -3.02
C PRO A 146 -0.47 8.20 -2.60
N PHE A 147 0.48 9.12 -2.57
CA PHE A 147 0.18 10.52 -2.33
C PHE A 147 -0.68 11.10 -3.45
N SER A 148 -1.77 11.76 -3.07
CA SER A 148 -2.64 12.46 -4.01
C SER A 148 -1.81 13.49 -4.81
N PRO A 149 -2.00 13.57 -6.14
CA PRO A 149 -1.35 14.58 -6.95
C PRO A 149 -1.78 15.99 -6.53
N PRO A 150 -0.94 17.03 -6.76
CA PRO A 150 -1.21 18.40 -6.32
C PRO A 150 -2.27 19.10 -7.21
N THR A 151 -3.48 18.56 -7.24
CA THR A 151 -4.61 19.10 -8.02
C THR A 151 -5.26 20.30 -7.32
N ALA A 152 -6.03 21.11 -8.06
CA ALA A 152 -6.80 22.21 -7.48
C ALA A 152 -7.77 21.72 -6.38
N LYS A 153 -8.39 20.55 -6.58
CA LYS A 153 -9.23 19.90 -5.56
C LYS A 153 -8.44 19.57 -4.29
N GLN A 154 -7.25 19.01 -4.44
CA GLN A 154 -6.39 18.69 -3.30
C GLN A 154 -5.94 19.95 -2.56
N GLN A 155 -5.57 21.00 -3.29
CA GLN A 155 -5.19 22.28 -2.70
C GLN A 155 -6.35 22.92 -1.93
N ALA A 156 -7.56 22.90 -2.49
CA ALA A 156 -8.77 23.38 -1.82
C ALA A 156 -9.09 22.58 -0.55
N LEU A 157 -8.92 21.25 -0.56
CA LEU A 157 -9.06 20.40 0.62
C LEU A 157 -8.08 20.80 1.71
N ILE A 158 -6.79 20.93 1.38
CA ILE A 158 -5.76 21.32 2.36
C ILE A 158 -6.03 22.72 2.92
N LYS A 159 -6.45 23.67 2.08
CA LYS A 159 -6.84 25.01 2.53
C LYS A 159 -7.99 24.94 3.53
N ARG A 160 -9.05 24.21 3.20
CA ARG A 160 -10.22 24.08 4.07
C ARG A 160 -9.87 23.39 5.40
N LEU A 161 -9.06 22.34 5.36
CA LEU A 161 -8.58 21.67 6.56
C LEU A 161 -7.71 22.61 7.42
N SER A 162 -6.90 23.47 6.80
CA SER A 162 -6.09 24.45 7.52
C SER A 162 -6.95 25.47 8.25
N GLU A 163 -8.07 25.90 7.66
CA GLU A 163 -9.04 26.80 8.31
C GLU A 163 -9.72 26.13 9.51
N VAL A 164 -10.09 24.85 9.38
CA VAL A 164 -10.76 24.10 10.46
C VAL A 164 -9.80 23.76 11.61
N LEU A 165 -8.58 23.35 11.27
CA LEU A 165 -7.59 22.88 12.25
C LEU A 165 -6.74 24.01 12.83
N GLY A 166 -6.76 25.20 12.22
CA GLY A 166 -5.90 26.33 12.59
C GLY A 166 -4.39 26.08 12.35
N ASP A 167 -4.04 25.00 11.64
CA ASP A 167 -2.65 24.55 11.44
C ASP A 167 -2.48 23.88 10.07
N GLU A 168 -1.74 24.53 9.18
CA GLU A 168 -1.48 24.04 7.82
C GLU A 168 -0.68 22.72 7.83
N ARG A 169 0.21 22.52 8.80
CA ARG A 169 0.98 21.28 8.92
C ARG A 169 0.06 20.13 9.29
N LYS A 170 -0.85 20.33 10.25
CA LYS A 170 -1.88 19.33 10.58
C LYS A 170 -2.80 19.06 9.39
N ALA A 171 -3.19 20.11 8.66
CA ALA A 171 -3.99 19.95 7.44
C ALA A 171 -3.31 19.07 6.39
N ARG A 172 -2.00 19.24 6.16
CA ARG A 172 -1.22 18.36 5.26
C ARG A 172 -1.13 16.93 5.80
N ILE A 173 -0.92 16.76 7.11
CA ILE A 173 -0.87 15.43 7.74
C ILE A 173 -2.19 14.69 7.51
N TYR A 174 -3.33 15.30 7.83
CA TYR A 174 -4.63 14.62 7.74
C TYR A 174 -5.26 14.61 6.35
N GLY A 175 -4.99 15.62 5.53
CA GLY A 175 -5.57 15.75 4.20
C GLY A 175 -4.77 15.08 3.09
N GLN A 176 -3.50 14.71 3.33
CA GLN A 176 -2.65 14.11 2.31
C GLN A 176 -1.83 12.92 2.84
N ILE A 177 -1.16 13.05 3.98
CA ILE A 177 -0.19 12.04 4.42
C ILE A 177 -0.85 10.80 5.01
N VAL A 178 -1.72 10.98 6.00
CA VAL A 178 -2.44 9.89 6.66
C VAL A 178 -3.28 9.09 5.65
N PRO A 179 -4.09 9.72 4.77
CA PRO A 179 -4.84 8.99 3.75
C PRO A 179 -3.96 8.14 2.83
N ALA A 180 -2.84 8.70 2.37
CA ALA A 180 -1.93 7.99 1.45
C ALA A 180 -1.26 6.79 2.12
N VAL A 181 -0.73 6.98 3.33
CA VAL A 181 -0.09 5.89 4.08
C VAL A 181 -1.12 4.81 4.42
N TRP A 182 -2.31 5.20 4.88
CA TRP A 182 -3.35 4.24 5.24
C TRP A 182 -3.89 3.48 4.05
N SER A 183 -4.04 4.11 2.88
CA SER A 183 -4.39 3.42 1.63
C SER A 183 -3.40 2.29 1.31
N ALA A 184 -2.09 2.55 1.42
CA ALA A 184 -1.08 1.52 1.21
C ALA A 184 -1.18 0.37 2.23
N ILE A 185 -1.42 0.69 3.50
CA ILE A 185 -1.58 -0.32 4.56
C ILE A 185 -2.86 -1.13 4.40
N GLN A 186 -3.96 -0.51 3.97
CA GLN A 186 -5.20 -1.22 3.66
C GLN A 186 -5.01 -2.19 2.50
N ALA A 187 -4.35 -1.75 1.42
CA ALA A 187 -3.98 -2.63 0.31
C ALA A 187 -3.11 -3.82 0.77
N ALA A 188 -2.14 -3.58 1.66
CA ALA A 188 -1.32 -4.64 2.23
C ALA A 188 -2.06 -5.60 3.16
N GLY A 189 -3.01 -5.08 3.95
CA GLY A 189 -3.81 -5.87 4.89
C GLY A 189 -4.73 -6.88 4.21
N ARG A 190 -5.10 -6.66 2.95
CA ARG A 190 -5.96 -7.56 2.16
C ARG A 190 -5.35 -8.95 1.92
N ALA A 191 -4.04 -9.10 2.11
CA ALA A 191 -3.36 -10.38 1.95
C ALA A 191 -3.72 -11.44 3.00
N ILE A 192 -4.34 -11.04 4.11
CA ILE A 192 -4.76 -11.93 5.20
C ILE A 192 -6.29 -11.93 5.28
N ARG A 193 -6.93 -13.06 4.95
CA ARG A 193 -8.40 -13.24 5.03
C ARG A 193 -8.82 -14.01 6.29
N GLY A 194 -7.91 -14.80 6.85
CA GLY A 194 -8.17 -15.61 8.03
C GLY A 194 -6.92 -15.98 8.82
N PRO A 195 -7.08 -16.71 9.93
CA PRO A 195 -6.00 -17.07 10.85
C PRO A 195 -4.96 -18.03 10.24
N GLU A 196 -5.27 -18.68 9.13
CA GLU A 196 -4.34 -19.60 8.44
C GLU A 196 -3.47 -18.89 7.39
N ASP A 197 -3.86 -17.70 6.95
CA ASP A 197 -3.11 -16.96 5.92
C ASP A 197 -1.83 -16.39 6.52
N ARG A 198 -0.72 -16.49 5.80
CA ARG A 198 0.55 -15.86 6.16
C ARG A 198 1.09 -15.01 5.03
N ALA A 199 1.46 -13.78 5.34
CA ALA A 199 1.97 -12.81 4.38
C ALA A 199 3.21 -12.08 4.89
N VAL A 200 4.17 -11.88 3.98
CA VAL A 200 5.27 -10.94 4.18
C VAL A 200 5.01 -9.68 3.40
N VAL A 201 5.09 -8.52 4.05
CA VAL A 201 4.82 -7.21 3.43
C VAL A 201 6.10 -6.37 3.36
N PHE A 202 6.45 -5.89 2.17
CA PHE A 202 7.52 -4.91 1.96
C PHE A 202 6.93 -3.53 1.64
N LEU A 203 7.15 -2.57 2.55
CA LEU A 203 6.83 -1.16 2.32
C LEU A 203 8.05 -0.46 1.71
N VAL A 204 8.07 -0.31 0.39
CA VAL A 204 9.25 0.13 -0.37
C VAL A 204 9.17 1.62 -0.68
N ASP A 205 9.64 2.46 0.25
CA ASP A 205 9.90 3.88 0.04
C ASP A 205 10.67 4.45 1.24
N ASP A 206 11.70 5.27 1.00
CA ASP A 206 12.42 5.99 2.04
C ASP A 206 11.51 6.82 2.96
N ARG A 207 10.35 7.25 2.44
CA ARG A 207 9.38 8.05 3.18
C ARG A 207 8.60 7.27 4.23
N TYR A 208 8.54 5.93 4.21
CA TYR A 208 7.83 5.18 5.25
C TYR A 208 8.48 5.32 6.63
N ARG A 209 9.81 5.36 6.71
CA ARG A 209 10.55 5.47 7.99
C ARG A 209 10.14 6.69 8.83
N PRO A 210 10.16 7.93 8.32
CA PRO A 210 9.70 9.10 9.08
C PRO A 210 8.18 9.12 9.32
N LEU A 211 7.42 8.33 8.56
CA LEU A 211 5.95 8.23 8.66
C LEU A 211 5.48 7.06 9.52
N ARG A 212 6.40 6.26 10.09
CA ARG A 212 6.06 5.06 10.89
C ARG A 212 5.09 5.37 12.03
N ARG A 213 5.21 6.53 12.67
CA ARG A 213 4.30 6.99 13.74
C ARG A 213 2.85 7.24 13.29
N LEU A 214 2.62 7.36 11.99
CA LEU A 214 1.29 7.58 11.40
C LEU A 214 0.66 6.26 10.93
N LEU A 215 1.38 5.14 11.01
CA LEU A 215 0.85 3.85 10.65
C LEU A 215 -0.21 3.41 11.67
N PRO A 216 -1.24 2.68 11.24
CA PRO A 216 -2.17 2.04 12.16
C PRO A 216 -1.42 1.13 13.13
N ARG A 217 -1.77 1.18 14.41
CA ARG A 217 -1.08 0.43 15.48
C ARG A 217 -0.96 -1.06 15.13
N TRP A 218 -2.05 -1.67 14.66
CA TRP A 218 -2.06 -3.07 14.26
C TRP A 218 -1.00 -3.37 13.18
N PHE A 219 -0.73 -2.48 12.23
CA PHE A 219 0.32 -2.74 11.25
C PHE A 219 1.71 -2.40 11.80
N ALA A 220 1.82 -1.31 12.56
CA ALA A 220 3.09 -0.81 13.08
C ALA A 220 3.81 -1.80 14.02
N GLU A 221 3.04 -2.56 14.80
CA GLU A 221 3.53 -3.62 15.69
C GLU A 221 4.10 -4.82 14.93
N ARG A 222 3.72 -5.01 13.67
CA ARG A 222 4.17 -6.11 12.79
C ARG A 222 5.39 -5.76 11.96
N ILE A 223 5.90 -4.54 12.08
CA ILE A 223 7.13 -4.13 11.39
C ILE A 223 8.34 -4.68 12.15
N ALA A 224 8.92 -5.75 11.61
CA ALA A 224 10.09 -6.42 12.17
C ALA A 224 11.33 -5.53 12.15
N SER A 225 11.66 -4.97 10.97
CA SER A 225 12.85 -4.12 10.84
C SER A 225 12.78 -3.17 9.63
N THR A 226 13.82 -2.34 9.49
CA THR A 226 14.07 -1.54 8.30
C THR A 226 15.30 -2.08 7.58
N ILE A 227 15.17 -2.39 6.30
CA ILE A 227 16.21 -2.98 5.44
C ILE A 227 16.47 -2.10 4.21
N ARG A 228 17.53 -2.37 3.44
CA ARG A 228 17.78 -1.69 2.16
C ARG A 228 17.27 -2.56 1.00
N LEU A 229 16.94 -1.92 -0.11
CA LEU A 229 16.48 -2.59 -1.33
C LEU A 229 17.52 -3.60 -1.85
N GLU A 230 18.80 -3.24 -1.75
CA GLU A 230 19.94 -4.09 -2.12
C GLU A 230 20.09 -5.36 -1.25
N ASP A 231 19.48 -5.39 -0.06
CA ASP A 231 19.51 -6.54 0.85
C ASP A 231 18.43 -7.59 0.52
N LEU A 232 17.55 -7.32 -0.44
CA LEU A 232 16.47 -8.22 -0.86
C LEU A 232 16.92 -9.19 -1.98
N PRO A 233 16.43 -10.44 -2.03
CA PRO A 233 15.56 -11.07 -1.03
C PRO A 233 16.31 -11.41 0.25
N ILE A 234 15.69 -11.11 1.39
CA ILE A 234 16.10 -11.70 2.65
C ILE A 234 15.57 -13.15 2.73
N THR A 235 16.28 -14.02 3.40
CA THR A 235 15.76 -15.36 3.74
C THR A 235 14.61 -15.16 4.73
N LEU A 236 13.39 -15.41 4.28
CA LEU A 236 12.14 -15.29 5.05
C LEU A 236 11.74 -16.63 5.63
#